data_AF-A0A9P9IBA0-F1
#
_entry.id   AF-A0A9P9IBA0-F1
#
_cell.length_a   1.000
_cell.length_b   1.000
_cell.length_c   1.000
_cell.angle_alpha   90.00
_cell.angle_beta   90.00
_cell.angle_gamma   90.00
#
_symmetry.space_group_name_H-M   'P 1'
#
loop_
_entity.id
_entity.type
_entity.pdbx_description
1 polymer ?
#
loop_
_entity_poly.entity_id
_entity_poly.type
_entity_poly.pdbx_seq_one_letter_code
_entity_poly.pdbx_strand_id
1 'polypeptide(L)'
;MISPIGFLPVADFYSGKNTLGDDEVVFAHLLEEKGHRDLAYFVWNSRLQHMFAFCCGYDLADWDGFLGLFQGLRNAIGVDEDLEWNEWKVAALQCYKDDSEPQLLLARHQVPSIHKM
;
A
#
# COMPACT_ATOMS: atom_id res chain seq x y z
N MET A 1 -12.96 -4.06 12.59
CA MET A 1 -11.96 -5.15 12.58
C MET A 1 -11.73 -5.51 11.13
N ILE A 2 -10.53 -5.29 10.57
CA ILE A 2 -10.24 -5.59 9.16
C ILE A 2 -10.29 -7.11 8.87
N SER A 3 -10.32 -7.49 7.59
CA SER A 3 -10.21 -8.91 7.19
C SER A 3 -8.99 -9.56 7.86
N PRO A 4 -9.08 -10.80 8.37
CA PRO A 4 -7.94 -11.48 8.96
C PRO A 4 -6.77 -11.62 7.96
N ILE A 5 -5.57 -11.22 8.38
CA ILE A 5 -4.35 -11.26 7.54
C ILE A 5 -4.08 -12.67 6.98
N GLY A 6 -4.45 -13.71 7.72
CA GLY A 6 -4.27 -15.10 7.28
C GLY A 6 -5.07 -15.51 6.04
N PHE A 7 -6.02 -14.69 5.58
CA PHE A 7 -6.78 -14.92 4.35
C PHE A 7 -6.28 -14.09 3.16
N LEU A 8 -5.24 -13.27 3.35
CA LEU A 8 -4.72 -12.45 2.25
C LEU A 8 -4.15 -13.34 1.14
N PRO A 9 -4.50 -13.09 -0.13
CA PRO A 9 -3.83 -13.72 -1.26
C PRO A 9 -2.43 -13.11 -1.39
N VAL A 10 -1.45 -13.68 -0.70
CA VAL A 10 -0.12 -13.07 -0.45
C VAL A 10 0.53 -12.48 -1.71
N ALA A 11 0.61 -13.26 -2.80
CA ALA A 11 1.24 -12.81 -4.03
C ALA A 11 0.50 -11.63 -4.67
N ASP A 12 -0.82 -11.75 -4.83
CA ASP A 12 -1.69 -10.69 -5.38
C ASP A 12 -1.67 -9.43 -4.51
N PHE A 13 -1.61 -9.59 -3.19
CA PHE A 13 -1.61 -8.48 -2.24
C PHE A 13 -0.31 -7.67 -2.37
N TYR A 14 0.85 -8.33 -2.37
CA TYR A 14 2.13 -7.66 -2.56
C TYR A 14 2.35 -7.13 -3.97
N SER A 15 1.60 -7.63 -4.97
CA SER A 15 1.54 -7.02 -6.31
C SER A 15 0.57 -5.82 -6.39
N GLY A 16 0.05 -5.34 -5.25
CA GLY A 16 -0.80 -4.14 -5.19
C GLY A 16 -2.27 -4.36 -5.57
N LYS A 17 -2.75 -5.61 -5.67
CA LYS A 17 -4.13 -5.89 -6.06
C LYS A 17 -5.10 -5.50 -4.94
N ASN A 18 -6.10 -4.69 -5.29
CA ASN A 18 -7.09 -4.16 -4.35
C ASN A 18 -8.40 -4.98 -4.28
N THR A 19 -8.48 -6.12 -4.95
CA THR A 19 -9.63 -7.02 -4.81
C THR A 19 -9.39 -8.00 -3.66
N LEU A 20 -10.47 -8.45 -3.01
CA LEU A 20 -10.38 -9.54 -2.05
C LEU A 20 -9.94 -10.85 -2.71
N GLY A 21 -9.25 -11.70 -1.95
CA GLY A 21 -9.02 -13.10 -2.32
C GLY A 21 -10.24 -13.98 -2.04
N ASP A 22 -10.23 -15.20 -2.58
CA ASP A 22 -11.35 -16.15 -2.46
C ASP A 22 -11.68 -16.49 -1.00
N ASP A 23 -10.67 -16.73 -0.17
CA ASP A 23 -10.85 -17.06 1.25
C ASP A 23 -11.50 -15.90 2.03
N GLU A 24 -11.17 -14.66 1.68
CA GLU A 24 -11.77 -13.47 2.29
C GLU A 24 -13.24 -13.32 1.89
N VAL A 25 -13.55 -13.59 0.61
CA VAL A 25 -14.92 -13.57 0.08
C VAL A 25 -15.77 -14.64 0.76
N VAL A 26 -15.26 -15.87 0.86
CA VAL A 26 -15.92 -16.97 1.57
C VAL A 26 -16.15 -16.59 3.03
N PHE A 27 -15.14 -16.02 3.69
CA PHE A 27 -15.26 -15.60 5.08
C PHE A 27 -16.31 -14.50 5.29
N ALA A 28 -16.36 -13.51 4.41
CA ALA A 28 -17.35 -12.43 4.46
C ALA A 28 -18.77 -12.98 4.33
N HIS A 29 -19.02 -13.88 3.37
CA HIS A 29 -20.33 -14.51 3.21
C HIS A 29 -20.73 -15.37 4.41
N LEU A 30 -19.80 -16.14 4.98
CA LEU A 30 -20.08 -16.92 6.20
C LEU A 30 -20.48 -16.03 7.40
N LEU A 31 -19.93 -14.82 7.50
CA LEU A 31 -20.34 -13.85 8.51
C LEU A 31 -21.76 -13.34 8.24
N GLU A 32 -22.09 -13.03 6.98
CA GLU A 32 -23.43 -12.60 6.59
C GLU A 32 -24.49 -13.66 6.88
N GLU A 33 -24.22 -14.91 6.53
CA GLU A 33 -25.10 -16.07 6.76
C GLU A 33 -25.37 -16.30 8.25
N LYS A 34 -24.38 -16.02 9.10
CA LYS A 34 -24.50 -16.12 10.57
C LYS A 34 -25.13 -14.88 11.22
N GLY A 35 -25.53 -13.88 10.43
CA GLY A 35 -26.17 -12.66 10.93
C GLY A 35 -25.18 -11.57 11.39
N HIS A 36 -23.88 -11.73 11.14
CA HIS A 36 -22.82 -10.78 11.50
C HIS A 36 -22.44 -9.87 10.33
N ARG A 37 -23.43 -9.17 9.77
CA ARG A 37 -23.24 -8.27 8.60
C ARG A 37 -22.30 -7.11 8.88
N ASP A 38 -22.23 -6.66 10.12
CA ASP A 38 -21.30 -5.64 10.59
C ASP A 38 -19.83 -6.11 10.47
N LEU A 39 -19.56 -7.36 10.83
CA LEU A 39 -18.24 -7.97 10.67
C LEU A 39 -17.91 -8.19 9.20
N ALA A 40 -18.86 -8.72 8.42
CA ALA A 40 -18.69 -8.92 6.98
C ALA A 40 -18.38 -7.60 6.26
N TYR A 41 -19.07 -6.51 6.63
CA TYR A 41 -18.81 -5.18 6.09
C TYR A 41 -17.35 -4.78 6.22
N PHE A 42 -16.70 -5.04 7.36
CA PHE A 42 -15.29 -4.72 7.49
C PHE A 42 -14.38 -5.62 6.65
N VAL A 43 -14.73 -6.88 6.42
CA VAL A 43 -13.97 -7.76 5.51
C VAL A 43 -14.03 -7.19 4.09
N TRP A 44 -15.24 -6.91 3.61
CA TRP A 44 -15.52 -6.32 2.29
C TRP A 44 -14.75 -5.01 2.04
N ASN A 45 -14.59 -4.19 3.07
CA ASN A 45 -14.03 -2.85 2.95
C ASN A 45 -12.62 -2.73 3.55
N SER A 46 -11.91 -3.83 3.75
CA SER A 46 -10.61 -3.85 4.46
C SER A 46 -9.38 -3.50 3.63
N ARG A 47 -9.50 -3.49 2.29
CA ARG A 47 -8.33 -3.42 1.39
C ARG A 47 -7.51 -2.16 1.57
N LEU A 48 -8.17 -1.01 1.64
CA LEU A 48 -7.49 0.27 1.86
C LEU A 48 -6.71 0.30 3.18
N GLN A 49 -7.32 -0.19 4.26
CA GLN A 49 -6.66 -0.22 5.57
C GLN A 49 -5.49 -1.20 5.60
N HIS A 50 -5.60 -2.34 4.91
CA HIS A 50 -4.47 -3.26 4.74
C HIS A 50 -3.34 -2.63 3.94
N MET A 51 -3.63 -2.03 2.78
CA MET A 51 -2.61 -1.37 1.97
C MET A 51 -1.88 -0.29 2.76
N PHE A 52 -2.62 0.53 3.51
CA PHE A 52 -2.04 1.55 4.37
C PHE A 52 -1.15 0.96 5.47
N ALA A 53 -1.66 -0.01 6.24
CA ALA A 53 -0.93 -0.59 7.36
C ALA A 53 0.34 -1.32 6.90
N PHE A 54 0.27 -2.07 5.80
CA PHE A 54 1.43 -2.76 5.26
C PHE A 54 2.44 -1.79 4.65
N CYS A 55 2.02 -0.78 3.88
CA CYS A 55 2.93 0.26 3.37
C CYS A 55 3.76 0.93 4.49
N CYS A 56 3.13 1.26 5.62
CA CYS A 56 3.81 1.92 6.74
C CYS A 56 4.78 1.02 7.51
N GLY A 57 4.55 -0.30 7.51
CA GLY A 57 5.31 -1.26 8.30
C GLY A 57 6.21 -2.18 7.49
N TYR A 58 6.26 -2.02 6.16
CA TYR A 58 7.00 -2.92 5.28
C TYR A 58 8.51 -2.75 5.39
N ASP A 59 9.24 -3.86 5.19
CA ASP A 59 10.69 -3.82 5.12
C ASP A 59 11.14 -3.29 3.76
N LEU A 60 11.81 -2.13 3.77
CA LEU A 60 12.33 -1.51 2.55
C LEU A 60 13.53 -2.26 1.95
N ALA A 61 14.07 -3.29 2.62
CA ALA A 61 15.01 -4.21 2.01
C ALA A 61 14.38 -5.01 0.86
N ASP A 62 13.06 -5.28 0.92
CA ASP A 62 12.27 -5.81 -0.19
C ASP A 62 11.63 -4.64 -0.95
N TRP A 63 12.42 -4.02 -1.82
CA TRP A 63 11.99 -2.86 -2.57
C TRP A 63 10.87 -3.18 -3.57
N ASP A 64 10.91 -4.34 -4.23
CA ASP A 64 9.91 -4.72 -5.24
C ASP A 64 8.54 -4.95 -4.58
N GLY A 65 8.51 -5.63 -3.42
CA GLY A 65 7.29 -5.78 -2.62
C GLY A 65 6.74 -4.44 -2.13
N PHE A 66 7.62 -3.51 -1.73
CA PHE A 66 7.20 -2.17 -1.33
C PHE A 66 6.56 -1.40 -2.50
N LEU A 67 7.13 -1.46 -3.70
CA LEU A 67 6.60 -0.78 -4.87
C LEU A 67 5.18 -1.24 -5.20
N GLY A 68 4.94 -2.55 -5.16
CA GLY A 68 3.61 -3.12 -5.38
C GLY A 68 2.60 -2.65 -4.33
N LEU A 69 2.95 -2.69 -3.04
CA LEU A 69 2.08 -2.16 -1.97
C LEU A 69 1.79 -0.67 -2.14
N PHE A 70 2.81 0.12 -2.47
CA PHE A 70 2.67 1.56 -2.61
C PHE A 70 1.79 1.95 -3.79
N GLN A 71 1.93 1.27 -4.93
CA GLN A 71 1.00 1.40 -6.06
C GLN A 71 -0.40 0.95 -5.65
N GLY A 72 -0.54 -0.19 -4.99
CA GLY A 72 -1.82 -0.68 -4.47
C GLY A 72 -2.53 0.34 -3.58
N LEU A 73 -1.81 1.00 -2.67
CA LEU A 73 -2.36 2.06 -1.83
C LEU A 73 -2.85 3.27 -2.65
N ARG A 74 -2.05 3.78 -3.58
CA ARG A 74 -2.45 4.91 -4.44
C ARG A 74 -3.70 4.59 -5.25
N ASN A 75 -3.73 3.39 -5.82
CA ASN A 75 -4.87 2.91 -6.60
C ASN A 75 -6.13 2.73 -5.74
N ALA A 76 -5.97 2.29 -4.48
CA ALA A 76 -7.09 2.15 -3.54
C ALA A 76 -7.68 3.50 -3.13
N ILE A 77 -6.86 4.56 -3.08
CA ILE A 77 -7.30 5.93 -2.80
C ILE A 77 -7.88 6.58 -4.07
N GLY A 78 -7.47 6.11 -5.26
CA GLY A 78 -7.88 6.68 -6.54
C GLY A 78 -7.09 7.93 -6.92
N VAL A 79 -5.80 7.95 -6.61
CA VAL A 79 -4.87 9.05 -6.94
C VAL A 79 -3.80 8.59 -7.91
N ASP A 80 -3.17 9.55 -8.57
CA ASP A 80 -1.97 9.34 -9.39
C ASP A 80 -2.17 8.38 -10.58
N GLU A 81 -3.40 8.17 -11.06
CA GLU A 81 -3.76 7.50 -12.34
C GLU A 81 -2.94 6.23 -12.68
N ASP A 82 -2.74 5.35 -11.69
CA ASP A 82 -1.96 4.12 -11.82
C ASP A 82 -0.49 4.32 -12.27
N LEU A 83 0.07 5.54 -12.14
CA LEU A 83 1.45 5.86 -12.52
C LEU A 83 2.44 4.85 -11.95
N GLU A 84 3.38 4.43 -12.79
CA GLU A 84 4.50 3.60 -12.35
C GLU A 84 5.46 4.40 -11.48
N TRP A 85 6.26 3.72 -10.66
CA TRP A 85 7.12 4.36 -9.65
C TRP A 85 7.94 5.55 -10.18
N ASN A 86 8.60 5.39 -11.33
CA ASN A 86 9.46 6.44 -11.87
C ASN A 86 8.67 7.67 -12.33
N GLU A 87 7.49 7.45 -12.91
CA GLU A 87 6.61 8.52 -13.38
C GLU A 87 5.99 9.24 -12.19
N TRP A 88 5.48 8.48 -11.22
CA TRP A 88 5.00 8.98 -9.94
C TRP A 88 6.06 9.83 -9.25
N LYS A 89 7.31 9.36 -9.18
CA LYS A 89 8.42 10.07 -8.54
C LYS A 89 8.68 11.42 -9.21
N VAL A 90 8.68 11.48 -10.55
CA VAL A 90 8.85 12.73 -11.29
C VAL A 90 7.70 13.69 -10.99
N ALA A 91 6.46 13.19 -11.01
CA ALA A 91 5.27 13.98 -10.70
C ALA A 91 5.30 14.52 -9.26
N ALA A 92 5.64 13.68 -8.29
CA ALA A 92 5.76 14.05 -6.88
C ALA A 92 6.86 15.10 -6.66
N LEU A 93 8.05 14.92 -7.25
CA LEU A 93 9.14 15.90 -7.16
C LEU A 93 8.75 17.25 -7.76
N GLN A 94 8.01 17.26 -8.86
CA GLN A 94 7.52 18.49 -9.46
C GLN A 94 6.42 19.14 -8.61
N CYS A 95 5.53 18.35 -8.00
CA CYS A 95 4.45 18.82 -7.13
C CYS A 95 5.01 19.50 -5.87
N TYR A 96 6.01 18.88 -5.24
CA TYR A 96 6.61 19.35 -3.99
C TYR A 96 7.86 20.22 -4.19
N LYS A 97 8.13 20.67 -5.42
CA LYS A 97 9.38 21.37 -5.75
C LYS A 97 9.57 22.69 -4.99
N ASP A 98 8.49 23.31 -4.51
CA ASP A 98 8.51 24.58 -3.80
C ASP A 98 8.33 24.40 -2.27
N ASP A 99 8.14 23.16 -1.82
CA ASP A 99 7.96 22.83 -0.40
C ASP A 99 9.30 22.62 0.29
N SER A 100 9.54 23.39 1.35
CA SER A 100 10.81 23.39 2.06
C SER A 100 11.11 22.06 2.78
N GLU A 101 10.10 21.36 3.33
CA GLU A 101 10.33 20.12 4.09
C GLU A 101 10.81 18.95 3.20
N PRO A 102 10.15 18.60 2.07
CA PRO A 102 10.64 17.56 1.17
C PRO A 102 12.01 17.92 0.57
N GLN A 103 12.26 19.18 0.23
CA GLN A 103 13.57 19.62 -0.25
C GLN A 103 14.68 19.39 0.78
N LEU A 104 14.42 19.70 2.05
CA LEU A 104 15.38 19.45 3.13
C LEU A 104 15.67 17.96 3.30
N LEU A 105 14.66 17.10 3.18
CA LEU A 105 14.84 15.65 3.22
C LEU A 105 15.69 15.16 2.04
N LEU A 106 15.41 15.61 0.82
CA LEU A 106 16.18 15.25 -0.36
C LEU A 106 17.64 15.70 -0.25
N ALA A 107 17.90 16.92 0.23
CA ALA A 107 19.24 17.46 0.41
C ALA A 107 20.07 16.66 1.42
N ARG A 108 19.45 16.16 2.50
CA ARG A 108 20.11 15.31 3.51
C ARG A 108 20.62 13.98 2.95
N HIS A 109 19.94 13.45 1.93
CA HIS A 109 20.29 12.17 1.31
C HIS A 109 21.08 12.30 0.00
N GLN A 110 21.24 13.51 -0.53
CA GLN A 110 22.12 13.80 -1.68
C GLN A 110 23.60 14.03 -1.28
N VAL A 111 23.94 14.02 0.02
CA VAL A 111 25.34 14.02 0.47
C VAL A 111 25.94 12.65 0.15
N PRO A 112 26.96 12.55 -0.72
CA PRO A 112 27.52 11.26 -1.11
C PRO A 112 28.08 10.55 0.12
N SER A 113 27.73 9.27 0.26
CA SER A 113 28.37 8.37 1.23
C SER A 113 29.87 8.36 0.96
N ILE A 114 30.60 9.13 1.77
CA ILE A 114 32.06 9.13 1.79
C ILE A 114 32.47 7.68 2.07
N HIS A 115 33.19 7.09 1.12
CA HIS A 115 33.79 5.77 1.25
C HIS A 115 34.48 5.65 2.61
N LYS A 116 34.10 4.63 3.39
CA LYS A 116 35.00 4.09 4.41
C LYS A 116 35.63 2.82 3.83
N MET A 117 36.91 2.97 3.46
CA MET A 117 37.89 1.89 3.38
C MET A 117 38.08 1.23 4.75
#